data_AF-A0A4R1KYI5-F1
#
_entry.id   AF-A0A4R1KYI5-F1
#
_cell.length_a   1.000
_cell.length_b   1.000
_cell.length_c   1.000
_cell.angle_alpha   90.00
_cell.angle_beta   90.00
_cell.angle_gamma   90.00
#
_symmetry.space_group_name_H-M   'P 1'
#
loop_
_entity.id
_entity.type
_entity.pdbx_description
1 polymer ?
#
loop_
_entity_poly.entity_id
_entity_poly.type
_entity_poly.pdbx_seq_one_letter_code
_entity_poly.pdbx_strand_id
1 'polypeptide(L)'
;MKQENLSIPFINKKSLLANAPETVAKDDSEQVFDWDNAVVSSDLHDLREKLGRPRLANPKKSVTIRLDNSILQYFKATGKGWQTRMNSALLEWIASH
;
A
#
# COMPACT_ATOMS: atom_id res chain seq x y z
N MET A 1 -15.42 -20.47 -14.99
CA MET A 1 -14.40 -19.66 -14.28
C MET A 1 -13.91 -20.48 -13.11
N LYS A 2 -12.77 -21.17 -13.27
CA LYS A 2 -12.19 -21.99 -12.20
C LYS A 2 -11.31 -21.09 -11.35
N GLN A 3 -11.58 -21.03 -10.05
CA GLN A 3 -10.74 -20.37 -9.06
C GLN A 3 -9.46 -21.19 -8.93
N GLU A 4 -8.33 -20.61 -9.32
CA GLU A 4 -7.02 -21.19 -9.02
C GLU A 4 -6.70 -20.89 -7.56
N ASN A 5 -6.89 -21.90 -6.71
CA ASN A 5 -6.37 -21.90 -5.34
C ASN A 5 -4.85 -21.84 -5.43
N LEU A 6 -4.28 -20.67 -5.15
CA LEU A 6 -2.86 -20.53 -4.85
C LEU A 6 -2.59 -21.19 -3.49
N SER A 7 -2.38 -22.50 -3.53
CA SER A 7 -1.93 -23.30 -2.40
C SER A 7 -0.53 -22.84 -2.02
N ILE A 8 -0.44 -22.01 -0.98
CA ILE A 8 0.85 -21.62 -0.40
C ILE A 8 1.42 -22.89 0.26
N PRO A 9 2.58 -23.42 -0.19
CA PRO A 9 3.12 -24.63 0.37
C PRO A 9 3.45 -24.41 1.85
N PHE A 10 2.97 -25.30 2.71
CA PHE A 10 3.35 -25.32 4.12
C PHE A 10 4.84 -25.67 4.22
N ILE A 11 5.65 -24.66 4.50
CA ILE A 11 7.10 -24.81 4.56
C ILE A 11 7.47 -25.60 5.82
N ASN A 12 7.91 -26.84 5.64
CA ASN A 12 8.36 -27.68 6.75
C ASN A 12 9.72 -27.19 7.28
N LYS A 13 9.74 -26.71 8.53
CA LYS A 13 10.93 -26.15 9.19
C LYS A 13 12.11 -27.14 9.22
N LYS A 14 11.87 -28.46 9.29
CA LYS A 14 12.94 -29.47 9.25
C LYS A 14 13.62 -29.57 7.88
N SER A 15 12.87 -29.38 6.79
CA SER A 15 13.44 -29.40 5.43
C SER A 15 14.28 -28.16 5.13
N LEU A 16 13.94 -27.01 5.71
CA LEU A 16 14.73 -25.78 5.57
C LEU A 16 16.11 -25.91 6.22
N LEU A 17 16.19 -26.62 7.35
CA LEU A 17 17.43 -26.80 8.10
C LEU A 17 18.34 -27.87 7.47
N ALA A 18 17.77 -28.84 6.75
CA ALA A 18 18.53 -29.94 6.14
C ALA A 18 19.48 -29.51 5.01
N ASN A 19 19.20 -28.36 4.37
CA ASN A 19 20.06 -27.79 3.32
C ASN A 19 20.87 -26.58 3.82
N ALA A 20 20.79 -26.25 5.11
CA ALA A 20 21.61 -25.19 5.67
C ALA A 20 23.06 -25.70 5.75
N PRO A 21 24.06 -24.93 5.29
CA PRO A 21 25.45 -25.33 5.44
C PRO A 21 25.79 -25.50 6.93
N GLU A 22 26.53 -26.55 7.29
CA GLU A 22 26.92 -26.85 8.67
C GLU A 22 27.72 -25.70 9.32
N THR A 23 28.41 -24.90 8.51
CA THR A 23 29.04 -23.65 8.92
C THR A 23 28.70 -22.56 7.91
N VAL A 24 28.11 -21.47 8.39
CA VAL A 24 28.14 -20.20 7.66
C VAL A 24 29.50 -19.60 8.00
N ALA A 25 30.41 -19.53 7.02
CA ALA A 25 31.63 -18.76 7.19
C ALA A 25 31.20 -17.36 7.66
N LYS A 26 31.77 -16.90 8.78
CA LYS A 26 31.50 -15.55 9.26
C LYS A 26 31.90 -14.62 8.13
N ASP A 27 30.90 -14.00 7.51
CA ASP A 27 31.14 -13.02 6.45
C ASP A 27 31.77 -11.82 7.13
N ASP A 28 33.10 -11.86 7.25
CA ASP A 28 33.93 -10.77 7.79
C ASP A 28 34.09 -9.66 6.75
N SER A 29 33.32 -9.67 5.65
CA SER A 29 33.21 -8.49 4.80
C SER A 29 32.72 -7.33 5.67
N GLU A 30 33.52 -6.27 5.70
CA GLU A 30 33.10 -5.00 6.26
C GLU A 30 31.93 -4.50 5.42
N GLN A 31 30.71 -4.91 5.77
CA GLN A 31 29.50 -4.36 5.19
C GLN A 31 29.43 -2.91 5.65
N VAL A 32 29.99 -2.03 4.82
CA VAL A 32 29.87 -0.59 4.98
C VAL A 32 28.40 -0.25 4.75
N PHE A 33 27.65 -0.17 5.84
CA PHE A 33 26.33 0.42 5.79
C PHE A 33 26.48 1.92 5.54
N ASP A 34 25.95 2.38 4.41
CA ASP A 34 25.89 3.80 4.08
C ASP A 34 24.84 4.48 4.96
N TRP A 35 25.32 5.23 5.96
CA TRP A 35 24.50 5.99 6.89
C TRP A 35 24.29 7.45 6.44
N ASP A 36 24.81 7.87 5.28
CA ASP A 36 24.77 9.28 4.86
C ASP A 36 23.33 9.83 4.74
N ASN A 37 22.36 8.95 4.51
CA ASN A 37 20.94 9.31 4.40
C ASN A 37 20.08 8.84 5.58
N ALA A 38 20.69 8.47 6.70
CA ALA A 38 19.96 7.99 7.86
C ALA A 38 19.12 9.10 8.51
N VAL A 39 17.81 8.86 8.63
CA VAL A 39 16.91 9.75 9.37
C VAL A 39 17.04 9.43 10.86
N VAL A 40 17.81 10.25 11.58
CA VAL A 40 18.00 10.12 13.03
C VAL A 40 17.10 11.10 13.77
N SER A 41 16.43 10.63 14.82
CA SER A 41 15.63 11.45 15.72
C SER A 41 15.69 10.87 17.13
N SER A 42 15.81 11.73 18.14
CA SER A 42 15.75 11.34 19.56
C SER A 42 14.31 11.10 20.04
N ASP A 43 13.31 11.60 19.30
CA ASP A 43 11.89 11.39 19.56
C ASP A 43 11.26 10.50 18.47
N LEU A 44 10.50 9.50 18.92
CA LEU A 44 9.71 8.61 18.07
C LEU A 44 8.59 9.34 17.34
N HIS A 45 8.04 10.42 17.91
CA HIS A 45 6.99 11.21 17.26
C HIS A 45 7.53 11.91 16.02
N ASP A 46 8.63 12.66 16.18
CA ASP A 46 9.35 13.32 15.09
C ASP A 46 9.83 12.34 14.03
N LEU A 47 10.31 11.16 14.45
CA LEU A 47 10.73 10.12 13.52
C LEU A 47 9.56 9.64 12.64
N ARG A 48 8.37 9.49 13.22
CA ARG A 48 7.16 9.05 12.51
C ARG A 48 6.63 10.10 11.53
N GLU A 49 6.86 11.37 11.79
CA GLU A 49 6.51 12.44 10.84
C GLU A 49 7.48 12.48 9.65
N LYS A 50 8.77 12.25 9.91
CA LYS A 50 9.81 12.19 8.88
C LYS A 50 9.76 10.90 8.04
N LEU A 51 9.42 9.78 8.68
CA LEU A 51 9.25 8.46 8.06
C LEU A 51 7.80 8.25 7.63
N GLY A 52 7.37 8.90 6.54
CA GLY A 52 6.04 8.68 5.98
C GLY A 52 5.77 9.50 4.73
N ARG A 53 4.76 9.09 3.94
CA ARG A 53 4.25 9.95 2.88
C ARG A 53 3.70 11.23 3.52
N PRO A 54 4.11 12.43 3.07
CA PRO A 54 3.61 13.67 3.63
C PRO A 54 2.07 13.67 3.61
N ARG A 55 1.48 14.08 4.74
CA ARG A 55 0.01 14.16 4.86
C ARG A 55 -0.49 15.18 3.83
N LEU A 56 -1.47 14.78 3.02
CA LEU A 56 -2.15 15.74 2.14
C LEU A 56 -2.87 16.78 2.99
N ALA A 57 -2.72 18.06 2.65
CA ALA A 57 -3.41 19.17 3.34
C ALA A 57 -4.94 19.03 3.30
N ASN A 58 -5.49 18.50 2.19
CA ASN A 58 -6.92 18.23 2.05
C ASN A 58 -7.14 16.82 1.47
N PRO A 59 -7.19 15.78 2.31
CA PRO A 59 -7.43 14.41 1.86
C PRO A 59 -8.91 14.21 1.49
N LYS A 60 -9.16 13.34 0.50
CA LYS A 60 -10.52 12.89 0.18
C LYS A 60 -11.11 12.16 1.40
N LYS A 61 -12.33 12.55 1.79
CA LYS A 61 -13.05 11.90 2.89
C LYS A 61 -13.83 10.69 2.36
N SER A 62 -13.64 9.53 3.00
CA SER A 62 -14.49 8.38 2.75
C SER A 62 -15.82 8.59 3.46
N VAL A 63 -16.91 8.65 2.70
CA VAL A 63 -18.27 8.84 3.23
C VAL A 63 -19.20 7.75 2.70
N THR A 64 -20.16 7.34 3.52
CA THR A 64 -21.21 6.40 3.12
C THR A 64 -22.48 7.18 2.82
N ILE A 65 -22.82 7.28 1.54
CA ILE A 65 -24.06 7.90 1.05
C ILE A 65 -24.87 6.89 0.25
N ARG A 66 -26.20 7.04 0.25
CA ARG A 66 -27.07 6.26 -0.64
C ARG A 66 -27.21 7.01 -1.96
N LEU A 67 -26.99 6.29 -3.06
CA LEU A 67 -27.12 6.80 -4.43
C LEU A 67 -28.09 5.90 -5.18
N ASP A 68 -28.78 6.46 -6.16
CA ASP A 68 -29.62 5.67 -7.05
C ASP A 68 -28.81 4.64 -7.83
N ASN A 69 -29.44 3.48 -8.05
CA ASN A 69 -28.80 2.35 -8.72
C ASN A 69 -28.42 2.68 -10.17
N SER A 70 -29.21 3.50 -10.86
CA SER A 70 -28.95 3.96 -12.24
C SER A 70 -27.63 4.74 -12.33
N ILE A 71 -27.39 5.64 -11.38
CA ILE A 71 -26.17 6.46 -11.28
C ILE A 71 -24.95 5.54 -11.06
N LEU A 72 -25.06 4.61 -10.11
CA LEU A 72 -23.97 3.66 -9.84
C LEU A 72 -23.67 2.77 -11.03
N GLN A 73 -24.69 2.28 -11.74
CA GLN A 73 -24.50 1.47 -12.94
C GLN A 73 -23.82 2.25 -14.05
N TYR A 74 -24.27 3.48 -14.32
CA TYR A 74 -23.66 4.36 -15.32
C TYR A 74 -22.17 4.55 -15.08
N PHE A 75 -21.78 4.95 -13.86
CA PHE A 75 -20.36 5.17 -13.57
C PHE A 75 -19.58 3.86 -13.57
N LYS A 76 -20.09 2.77 -12.98
CA LYS A 76 -19.37 1.48 -12.99
C LYS A 76 -19.12 0.96 -14.42
N ALA A 77 -20.04 1.18 -15.35
CA ALA A 77 -19.88 0.81 -16.76
C ALA A 77 -18.67 1.50 -17.43
N THR A 78 -18.24 2.66 -16.92
CA THR A 78 -17.04 3.34 -17.42
C THR A 78 -15.72 2.64 -17.08
N GLY A 79 -15.75 1.61 -16.23
CA GLY A 79 -14.58 0.79 -15.89
C GLY A 79 -13.68 1.39 -14.81
N LYS A 80 -12.37 1.09 -14.87
CA LYS A 80 -11.37 1.53 -13.87
C LYS A 80 -11.41 3.05 -13.69
N GLY A 81 -11.43 3.51 -12.44
CA GLY A 81 -11.46 4.93 -12.10
C GLY A 81 -12.86 5.57 -12.10
N TRP A 82 -13.94 4.78 -12.16
CA TRP A 82 -15.30 5.32 -12.14
C TRP A 82 -15.63 6.20 -10.93
N GLN A 83 -15.08 5.89 -9.74
CA GLN A 83 -15.25 6.74 -8.55
C GLN A 83 -14.59 8.11 -8.72
N THR A 84 -13.43 8.17 -9.38
CA THR A 84 -12.76 9.44 -9.69
C THR A 84 -13.59 10.25 -10.68
N ARG A 85 -14.15 9.62 -11.72
CA ARG A 85 -15.06 10.29 -12.67
C ARG A 85 -16.31 10.81 -11.98
N MET A 86 -16.92 10.02 -11.09
CA MET A 86 -18.07 10.45 -10.29
C MET A 86 -17.72 11.67 -9.42
N ASN A 87 -16.55 11.66 -8.77
CA ASN A 87 -16.08 12.80 -8.00
C ASN A 87 -15.89 14.06 -8.88
N SER A 88 -15.32 13.92 -10.07
CA SER A 88 -15.17 15.04 -11.01
C SER A 88 -16.51 15.62 -11.45
N ALA A 89 -17.50 14.77 -11.73
CA ALA A 89 -18.85 15.22 -12.10
C ALA A 89 -19.53 16.01 -10.95
N LEU A 90 -19.33 15.59 -9.70
CA LEU A 90 -19.82 16.33 -8.55
C LEU A 90 -19.12 17.68 -8.38
N LEU A 91 -17.81 17.76 -8.66
CA LEU A 91 -17.07 19.03 -8.63
C LEU A 91 -17.54 19.99 -9.73
N GLU A 92 -17.79 19.49 -10.93
CA GLU A 92 -18.33 20.27 -12.04
C GLU A 92 -19.73 20.82 -11.73
N TRP A 93 -20.58 20.00 -11.10
CA TRP A 93 -21.89 20.44 -10.64
C TRP A 93 -21.79 21.57 -9.60
N ILE A 94 -20.85 21.47 -8.65
CA ILE A 94 -20.59 22.54 -7.66
C ILE A 94 -20.03 23.81 -8.33
N ALA A 95 -19.23 23.68 -9.38
CA ALA A 95 -18.65 24.84 -10.06
C ALA A 95 -19.65 25.58 -10.97
N SER A 96 -20.74 24.93 -11.35
CA SER A 96 -21.74 25.47 -12.28
C SER A 96 -22.98 26.06 -11.59
N HIS A 97 -23.13 25.88 -10.28
CA HIS A 97 -24.28 26.31 -9.47
C HIS A 97 -23.83 27.12 -8.26
#